data_AF-A0A5Q4G0J2-F1
#
_entry.id   AF-A0A5Q4G0J2-F1
#
_cell.length_a   1.000
_cell.length_b   1.000
_cell.length_c   1.000
_cell.angle_alpha   90.00
_cell.angle_beta   90.00
_cell.angle_gamma   90.00
#
_symmetry.space_group_name_H-M   'P 1'
#
loop_
_entity.id
_entity.type
_entity.pdbx_description
1 polymer ?
#
loop_
_entity_poly.entity_id
_entity_poly.type
_entity_poly.pdbx_seq_one_letter_code
_entity_poly.pdbx_strand_id
1 'polypeptide(L)'
;MAESTFTFRVDDDLKAAFAEVAANQERTAAQLLRVLMKDAVHRDRELREHDRWFRGEIEQALEEADDPATPRLTHETVRSSWQQQRAAIEQQASGRPA
;
A
#
# COMPACT_ATOMS: atom_id res chain seq x y z
N MET A 1 -11.91 -16.75 18.65
CA MET A 1 -11.96 -16.46 17.20
C MET A 1 -12.99 -17.41 16.60
N ALA A 2 -13.99 -16.89 15.88
CA ALA A 2 -14.98 -17.75 15.24
C ALA A 2 -14.36 -18.42 14.03
N GLU A 3 -14.32 -19.75 14.02
CA GLU A 3 -13.96 -20.51 12.82
C GLU A 3 -15.19 -20.63 11.92
N SER A 4 -14.99 -20.50 10.62
CA SER A 4 -16.04 -20.64 9.61
C SER A 4 -15.51 -21.49 8.47
N THR A 5 -16.33 -22.40 7.97
CA THR A 5 -15.96 -23.33 6.89
C THR A 5 -16.49 -22.81 5.57
N PHE A 6 -15.62 -22.76 4.55
CA PHE A 6 -15.98 -22.43 3.18
C PHE A 6 -15.96 -23.71 2.34
N THR A 7 -17.06 -24.04 1.67
CA THR A 7 -17.15 -25.20 0.77
C THR A 7 -17.40 -24.70 -0.64
N PHE A 8 -16.55 -25.09 -1.58
CA PHE A 8 -16.64 -24.72 -2.99
C PHE A 8 -16.30 -25.92 -3.86
N ARG A 9 -16.81 -25.92 -5.09
CA ARG A 9 -16.47 -26.94 -6.09
C ARG A 9 -15.35 -26.39 -6.97
N VAL A 10 -14.43 -27.28 -7.32
CA VAL A 10 -13.35 -27.04 -8.28
C VAL A 10 -13.25 -28.24 -9.21
N ASP A 11 -12.67 -28.03 -10.38
CA ASP A 11 -12.31 -29.12 -11.27
C ASP A 11 -11.28 -30.04 -10.59
N ASP A 12 -11.39 -31.34 -10.83
CA ASP A 12 -10.51 -32.33 -10.19
C ASP A 12 -9.05 -32.15 -10.60
N ASP A 13 -8.80 -31.76 -11.86
CA ASP A 13 -7.45 -31.44 -12.35
C ASP A 13 -6.85 -30.25 -11.60
N LEU A 14 -7.65 -29.21 -11.34
CA LEU A 14 -7.22 -28.03 -10.59
C LEU A 14 -6.93 -28.38 -9.13
N LYS A 15 -7.77 -29.23 -8.52
CA LYS A 15 -7.54 -29.75 -7.16
C LYS A 15 -6.23 -30.51 -7.05
N ALA A 16 -5.94 -31.39 -8.01
CA ALA A 16 -4.71 -32.17 -8.05
C ALA A 16 -3.47 -31.27 -8.20
N ALA A 17 -3.49 -30.38 -9.18
CA ALA A 17 -2.38 -29.44 -9.42
C ALA A 17 -2.13 -28.53 -8.21
N PHE A 18 -3.18 -28.02 -7.57
CA PHE A 18 -3.05 -27.16 -6.40
C PHE A 18 -2.52 -27.91 -5.17
N ALA A 19 -2.88 -29.18 -5.00
CA ALA A 19 -2.34 -30.03 -3.95
C ALA A 19 -0.83 -30.30 -4.15
N GLU A 20 -0.39 -30.51 -5.39
CA GLU A 20 1.03 -30.67 -5.74
C GLU A 20 1.83 -29.40 -5.44
N VAL A 21 1.32 -28.22 -5.81
CA VAL A 21 1.95 -26.93 -5.49
C VAL A 21 2.08 -26.75 -3.97
N ALA A 22 1.05 -27.11 -3.21
CA ALA A 22 1.09 -27.05 -1.76
C ALA A 22 2.15 -27.99 -1.17
N ALA A 23 2.21 -29.23 -1.66
CA ALA A 23 3.20 -30.22 -1.24
C ALA A 23 4.63 -29.76 -1.51
N ASN A 24 4.89 -29.15 -2.68
CA ASN A 24 6.20 -28.58 -3.02
C ASN A 24 6.62 -27.43 -2.10
N GLN A 25 5.68 -26.80 -1.40
CA GLN A 25 5.93 -25.73 -0.42
C GLN A 25 5.82 -26.22 1.04
N GLU A 26 5.76 -27.54 1.26
CA GLU A 26 5.55 -28.17 2.58
C GLU A 26 4.31 -27.65 3.31
N ARG A 27 3.26 -27.34 2.54
CA ARG A 27 2.01 -26.75 3.03
C ARG A 27 0.81 -27.57 2.59
N THR A 28 -0.31 -27.39 3.29
CA THR A 28 -1.60 -27.92 2.83
C THR A 28 -2.27 -26.94 1.87
N ALA A 29 -3.10 -27.45 0.97
CA ALA A 29 -3.93 -26.62 0.08
C ALA A 29 -4.77 -25.59 0.88
N ALA A 30 -5.29 -25.97 2.05
CA ALA A 30 -6.03 -25.07 2.92
C ALA A 30 -5.17 -23.93 3.49
N GLN A 31 -3.89 -24.18 3.78
CA GLN A 31 -2.95 -23.14 4.20
C GLN A 31 -2.67 -22.15 3.07
N LEU A 32 -2.44 -22.62 1.84
CA LEU A 32 -2.26 -21.75 0.68
C LEU A 32 -3.51 -20.91 0.41
N LEU A 33 -4.69 -21.53 0.44
CA LEU A 33 -5.96 -20.82 0.26
C LEU A 33 -6.13 -19.72 1.31
N ARG A 34 -5.79 -19.99 2.58
CA ARG A 34 -5.86 -18.98 3.64
C ARG A 34 -4.92 -17.81 3.39
N VAL A 35 -3.71 -18.04 2.88
CA VAL A 35 -2.77 -16.96 2.52
C VAL A 35 -3.33 -16.15 1.35
N LEU A 36 -3.77 -16.81 0.28
CA LEU A 36 -4.36 -16.14 -0.89
C LEU A 36 -5.58 -15.28 -0.51
N MET A 37 -6.44 -15.77 0.37
CA MET A 37 -7.59 -15.01 0.86
C MET A 37 -7.16 -13.77 1.67
N LYS A 38 -6.14 -13.90 2.53
CA LYS A 38 -5.60 -12.75 3.29
C LYS A 38 -5.02 -11.71 2.35
N ASP A 39 -4.22 -12.14 1.37
CA ASP A 39 -3.59 -11.25 0.41
C ASP A 39 -4.61 -10.54 -0.49
N ALA A 40 -5.69 -11.23 -0.88
CA ALA A 40 -6.77 -10.63 -1.65
C ALA A 40 -7.50 -9.55 -0.84
N VAL A 41 -7.84 -9.83 0.43
CA VAL A 41 -8.49 -8.86 1.31
C VAL A 41 -7.58 -7.68 1.60
N HIS A 42 -6.29 -7.92 1.84
CA HIS A 42 -5.31 -6.87 2.07
C HIS A 42 -5.18 -5.94 0.87
N ARG A 43 -4.96 -6.50 -0.32
CA ARG A 43 -4.83 -5.71 -1.56
C ARG A 43 -6.09 -4.89 -1.85
N ASP A 44 -7.27 -5.49 -1.70
CA ASP A 44 -8.52 -4.77 -1.91
C ASP A 44 -8.69 -3.64 -0.88
N ARG A 45 -8.36 -3.90 0.38
CA ARG A 45 -8.36 -2.86 1.42
C ARG A 45 -7.38 -1.74 1.10
N GLU A 46 -6.14 -2.04 0.75
CA GLU A 46 -5.13 -1.04 0.37
C GLU A 46 -5.59 -0.21 -0.81
N LEU A 47 -6.14 -0.83 -1.86
CA LEU A 47 -6.66 -0.12 -3.02
C LEU A 47 -7.82 0.81 -2.65
N ARG A 48 -8.75 0.35 -1.80
CA ARG A 48 -9.87 1.17 -1.34
C ARG A 48 -9.43 2.29 -0.40
N GLU A 49 -8.51 2.02 0.52
CA GLU A 49 -7.97 3.02 1.44
C GLU A 49 -7.14 4.05 0.68
N HIS A 50 -6.29 3.62 -0.26
CA HIS A 50 -5.54 4.49 -1.14
C HIS A 50 -6.46 5.34 -2.03
N ASP A 51 -7.47 4.75 -2.67
CA ASP A 51 -8.41 5.51 -3.50
C ASP A 51 -9.19 6.54 -2.68
N ARG A 52 -9.66 6.17 -1.48
CA ARG A 52 -10.33 7.11 -0.58
C ARG A 52 -9.40 8.26 -0.17
N TRP A 53 -8.18 7.93 0.26
CA TRP A 53 -7.19 8.93 0.64
C TRP A 53 -6.88 9.86 -0.54
N PHE A 54 -6.58 9.29 -1.71
CA PHE A 54 -6.22 10.04 -2.91
C PHE A 54 -7.33 10.98 -3.38
N ARG A 55 -8.60 10.54 -3.31
CA ARG A 55 -9.73 11.44 -3.60
C ARG A 55 -9.83 12.60 -2.62
N GLY A 56 -9.56 12.37 -1.33
CA GLY A 56 -9.52 13.42 -0.32
C GLY A 56 -8.40 14.43 -0.58
N GLU A 57 -7.20 13.96 -0.94
CA GLU A 57 -6.09 14.84 -1.32
C GLU A 57 -6.40 15.67 -2.57
N ILE A 58 -7.07 15.08 -3.57
CA ILE A 58 -7.51 15.82 -4.76
C ILE A 58 -8.54 16.89 -4.39
N GLU A 59 -9.53 16.56 -3.57
CA GLU A 59 -10.55 17.51 -3.13
C GLU A 59 -9.92 18.69 -2.39
N GLN A 60 -9.03 18.42 -1.44
CA GLN A 60 -8.25 19.45 -0.75
C GLN A 60 -7.41 20.30 -1.72
N ALA A 61 -6.71 19.66 -2.66
CA ALA A 61 -5.88 20.38 -3.62
C ALA A 61 -6.70 21.28 -4.55
N LEU A 62 -7.92 20.88 -4.91
CA LEU A 62 -8.84 21.71 -5.68
C LEU A 62 -9.34 22.91 -4.85
N GLU A 63 -9.75 22.68 -3.60
CA GLU A 63 -10.14 23.75 -2.68
C GLU A 63 -9.01 24.77 -2.48
N GLU A 64 -7.78 24.31 -2.23
CA GLU A 64 -6.60 25.18 -2.09
C GLU A 64 -6.28 25.94 -3.39
N ALA A 65 -6.46 25.30 -4.55
CA ALA A 65 -6.21 25.93 -5.84
C ALA A 65 -7.24 27.02 -6.17
N ASP A 66 -8.48 26.86 -5.73
CA ASP A 66 -9.57 27.83 -5.91
C ASP A 66 -9.55 28.94 -4.85
N ASP A 67 -8.94 28.73 -3.69
CA ASP A 67 -8.78 29.75 -2.65
C ASP A 67 -7.74 30.81 -3.09
N PRO A 68 -8.16 32.08 -3.29
CA PRO A 68 -7.25 33.17 -3.65
C PRO A 68 -6.29 33.57 -2.51
N ALA A 69 -6.54 33.16 -1.26
CA ALA A 69 -5.65 33.38 -0.13
C ALA A 69 -4.48 32.38 -0.09
N THR A 70 -4.54 31.28 -0.85
CA THR A 70 -3.47 30.28 -0.94
C THR A 70 -2.21 30.86 -1.58
N PRO A 71 -1.06 30.89 -0.89
CA PRO A 71 0.18 31.41 -1.44
C PRO A 71 0.65 30.59 -2.65
N ARG A 72 0.76 31.23 -3.81
CA ARG A 72 1.33 30.62 -5.02
C ARG A 72 2.86 30.67 -4.92
N LEU A 73 3.50 29.51 -4.87
CA LEU A 73 4.96 29.41 -4.86
C LEU A 73 5.50 29.21 -6.29
N THR A 74 6.62 29.85 -6.60
CA THR A 74 7.32 29.61 -7.86
C THR A 74 8.15 28.33 -7.77
N HIS A 75 8.46 27.75 -8.93
CA HIS A 75 9.34 26.59 -9.01
C HIS A 75 10.70 26.83 -8.34
N GLU A 76 11.27 28.02 -8.51
CA GLU A 76 12.57 28.40 -7.94
C GLU A 76 12.53 28.47 -6.42
N THR A 77 11.48 29.06 -5.83
CA THR A 77 11.29 29.12 -4.38
C THR A 77 11.18 27.72 -3.78
N VAL A 78 10.41 26.84 -4.42
CA VAL A 78 10.27 25.42 -4.00
C VAL A 78 11.62 24.69 -4.11
N ARG A 79 12.35 24.86 -5.22
CA ARG A 79 13.69 24.28 -5.40
C ARG A 79 14.65 24.69 -4.30
N SER A 80 14.65 25.98 -3.94
CA SER A 80 15.55 26.51 -2.92
C SER A 80 15.21 25.97 -1.53
N SER A 81 13.92 25.92 -1.16
CA SER A 81 13.52 25.40 0.16
C SER A 81 13.90 23.92 0.34
N TRP A 82 13.69 23.09 -0.69
CA TRP A 82 14.10 21.68 -0.66
C TRP A 82 15.62 21.50 -0.60
N GLN A 83 16.40 22.33 -1.28
CA GLN A 83 17.86 22.30 -1.16
C GLN A 83 18.32 22.60 0.27
N GLN A 84 17.73 23.61 0.90
CA GLN A 84 18.04 23.99 2.29
C GLN A 84 17.65 22.87 3.27
N GLN A 85 16.45 22.30 3.12
CA GLN A 85 16.00 21.18 3.97
C GLN A 85 16.93 19.97 3.84
N ARG A 86 17.34 19.60 2.61
CA ARG A 86 18.26 18.50 2.39
C ARG A 86 19.62 18.73 3.05
N ALA A 87 20.20 19.92 2.89
CA ALA A 87 21.46 20.27 3.53
C ALA A 87 21.36 20.21 5.06
N ALA A 88 20.23 20.64 5.64
CA ALA A 88 20.00 20.54 7.08
C ALA A 88 19.90 19.09 7.57
N ILE A 89 19.21 18.21 6.83
CA ILE A 89 19.11 16.78 7.16
C ILE A 89 20.48 16.11 7.07
N GLU A 90 21.27 16.42 6.04
CA GLU A 90 22.63 15.90 5.87
C GLU A 90 23.54 16.31 7.04
N GLN A 91 23.48 17.58 7.47
CA GLN A 91 24.23 18.06 8.64
C GLN A 91 23.80 17.35 9.94
N GLN A 92 22.50 17.10 10.14
CA GLN A 92 21.99 16.37 11.30
C GLN A 92 22.42 14.89 11.29
N ALA A 93 22.48 14.26 10.12
CA ALA A 93 22.95 12.89 9.97
C ALA A 93 24.46 12.76 10.22
N SER A 94 25.26 13.74 9.79
CA SER A 94 26.71 13.77 10.05
C SER A 94 27.09 14.12 11.49
N GLY A 95 26.19 14.76 12.26
CA GLY A 95 26.42 15.17 13.65
C GLY A 95 25.99 14.16 14.72
N ARG A 96 25.38 13.02 14.35
CA ARG A 96 24.93 11.99 15.31
C ARG A 96 26.02 10.91 15.42
N PRO A 97 26.74 10.79 16.56
CA PRO A 97 27.66 9.68 16.75
C PRO A 97 26.86 8.36 16.84
N ALA A 98 27.42 7.31 16.24
CA ALA A 98 26.87 5.95 16.20
C ALA A 98 26.85 5.28 17.59
#